data_AF-A0A397VJJ3-F1
#
_entry.id   AF-A0A397VJJ3-F1
#
_cell.length_a   1.000
_cell.length_b   1.000
_cell.length_c   1.000
_cell.angle_alpha   90.00
_cell.angle_beta   90.00
_cell.angle_gamma   90.00
#
_symmetry.space_group_name_H-M   'P 1'
#
loop_
_entity.id
_entity.type
_entity.pdbx_description
1 polymer ?
#
loop_
_entity_poly.entity_id
_entity_poly.type
_entity_poly.pdbx_seq_one_letter_code
_entity_poly.pdbx_strand_id
1 'polypeptide(L)'
;MIIRRTWDVDIGYIMKTNNNALVDPIIRNTDNEEFPELQIMGVTDPDTEGTVVCKSGFTTHVTCGKITGIRNTVTKLVYGFEVFEINNLVISDMHCDRGDSGAPMYQYLEELLPTVLLVGMEFFSGDNFCIFQPLRVLLLPGMQVITINN
;
A
#
# COMPACT_ATOMS: atom_id res chain seq x y z
N MET A 1 11.39 16.18 2.18
CA MET A 1 11.10 14.96 1.40
C MET A 1 12.41 14.44 0.85
N ILE A 2 12.83 13.22 1.20
CA ILE A 2 14.01 12.59 0.61
C ILE A 2 13.47 11.48 -0.29
N ILE A 3 13.49 11.71 -1.61
CA ILE A 3 13.15 10.68 -2.58
C ILE A 3 14.42 9.87 -2.82
N ARG A 4 14.43 8.60 -2.38
CA ARG A 4 15.44 7.63 -2.79
C ARG A 4 14.80 6.69 -3.80
N ARG A 5 15.21 6.80 -5.06
CA ARG A 5 14.78 5.89 -6.11
C ARG A 5 15.69 4.66 -6.06
N THR A 6 15.18 3.55 -5.56
CA THR A 6 15.75 2.23 -5.84
C THR A 6 15.27 1.83 -7.22
N TRP A 7 16.18 1.41 -8.10
CA TRP A 7 15.89 1.26 -9.54
C TRP A 7 14.82 0.20 -9.86
N ASP A 8 14.45 -0.63 -8.88
CA ASP A 8 13.56 -1.77 -9.01
C ASP A 8 12.35 -1.77 -8.06
N VAL A 9 12.21 -0.75 -7.20
CA VAL A 9 11.08 -0.58 -6.26
C VAL A 9 10.62 0.88 -6.28
N ASP A 10 9.32 1.10 -6.51
CA ASP A 10 8.74 2.45 -6.54
C ASP A 10 8.42 2.95 -5.13
N ILE A 11 9.34 3.69 -4.52
CA ILE A 11 9.28 4.14 -3.13
C ILE A 11 9.74 5.58 -2.94
N GLY A 12 9.16 6.23 -1.93
CA GLY A 12 9.60 7.53 -1.43
C GLY A 12 9.31 7.66 0.06
N TYR A 13 10.22 8.27 0.81
CA TYR A 13 10.05 8.47 2.25
C TYR A 13 9.94 9.95 2.61
N ILE A 14 9.01 10.23 3.52
CA ILE A 14 8.86 11.55 4.10
C ILE A 14 9.43 11.50 5.52
N MET A 15 10.58 12.14 5.69
CA MET A 15 11.16 12.35 7.03
C MET A 15 10.36 13.42 7.76
N LYS A 16 9.82 13.06 8.92
CA LYS A 16 9.19 13.99 9.86
C LYS A 16 10.26 14.86 10.52
N THR A 17 10.23 16.16 10.23
CA THR A 17 11.14 17.15 10.82
C THR A 17 10.48 18.00 11.90
N ASN A 18 9.15 18.10 11.89
CA ASN A 18 8.38 18.81 12.90
C ASN A 18 8.06 17.88 14.07
N ASN A 19 8.58 18.17 15.26
CA ASN A 19 8.33 17.38 16.46
C ASN A 19 6.89 17.50 16.98
N ASN A 20 6.18 18.57 16.63
CA ASN A 20 4.79 18.81 17.06
C ASN A 20 3.76 18.08 16.19
N ALA A 21 4.15 17.59 15.01
CA ALA A 21 3.28 16.69 14.25
C ALA A 21 3.20 15.35 15.01
N LEU A 22 2.01 14.80 15.19
CA LEU A 22 1.83 13.45 15.72
C LEU A 22 1.71 12.47 14.54
N VAL A 23 2.10 11.21 14.79
CA VAL A 23 1.93 10.11 13.85
C VAL A 23 1.19 9.03 14.61
N ASP A 24 -0.02 8.73 14.17
CA ASP A 24 -0.85 7.68 14.75
C ASP A 24 -0.91 6.50 13.76
N PRO A 25 -0.92 5.25 14.25
CA PRO A 25 -0.95 4.04 13.42
C PRO A 25 -2.37 3.80 12.84
N ILE A 26 -2.85 4.75 12.04
CA ILE A 26 -4.20 4.75 11.48
C ILE A 26 -4.22 4.85 9.96
N ILE A 27 -5.23 4.25 9.34
CA ILE A 27 -5.60 4.44 7.94
C ILE A 27 -6.96 5.13 7.92
N ARG A 28 -7.11 6.14 7.05
CA ARG A 28 -8.38 6.86 6.91
C ARG A 28 -9.41 6.01 6.19
N ASN A 29 -10.65 6.06 6.66
CA ASN A 29 -11.81 5.44 6.04
C ASN A 29 -13.03 6.37 6.19
N THR A 30 -12.82 7.65 5.89
CA THR A 30 -13.70 8.76 6.27
C THR A 30 -15.11 8.69 5.70
N ASP A 31 -15.34 7.85 4.70
CA ASP A 31 -16.65 7.64 4.09
C ASP A 31 -17.51 6.66 4.91
N ASN A 32 -16.90 5.89 5.81
CA ASN A 32 -17.58 5.00 6.72
C ASN A 32 -17.92 5.73 8.03
N GLU A 33 -19.21 5.86 8.33
CA GLU A 33 -19.68 6.56 9.53
C GLU A 33 -19.34 5.81 10.84
N GLU A 34 -19.28 4.48 10.80
CA GLU A 34 -19.03 3.64 11.98
C GLU A 34 -17.54 3.55 12.31
N PHE A 35 -16.71 3.43 11.27
CA PHE A 35 -15.26 3.21 11.35
C PHE A 35 -14.50 4.19 10.45
N PRO A 36 -14.50 5.50 10.78
CA PRO A 36 -13.82 6.51 9.97
C PRO A 36 -12.30 6.41 10.00
N GLU A 37 -11.75 5.67 10.98
CA GLU A 37 -10.32 5.41 11.16
C GLU A 37 -10.11 3.92 11.43
N LEU A 38 -9.15 3.32 10.72
CA LEU A 38 -8.79 1.92 10.85
C LEU A 38 -7.45 1.80 11.59
N GLN A 39 -7.37 0.90 12.56
CA GLN A 39 -6.20 0.75 13.43
C GLN A 39 -5.22 -0.27 12.86
N ILE A 40 -3.96 0.12 12.68
CA ILE A 40 -2.90 -0.78 12.20
C ILE A 40 -2.40 -1.62 13.40
N MET A 41 -2.77 -2.89 13.46
CA MET A 41 -2.33 -3.82 14.52
C MET A 41 -1.01 -4.53 14.19
N GLY A 42 -0.71 -4.64 12.91
CA GLY A 42 0.45 -5.38 12.45
C GLY A 42 0.60 -5.31 10.95
N VAL A 43 1.45 -6.21 10.45
CA VAL A 43 1.78 -6.33 9.03
C VAL A 43 1.58 -7.77 8.61
N THR A 44 1.29 -7.99 7.32
CA THR A 44 1.25 -9.32 6.73
C THR A 44 1.76 -9.30 5.30
N ASP A 45 2.25 -10.44 4.83
CA ASP A 45 2.70 -10.58 3.45
C ASP A 45 1.53 -10.98 2.53
N PRO A 46 1.46 -10.42 1.31
CA PRO A 46 0.53 -10.87 0.28
C PRO A 46 1.06 -12.15 -0.38
N ASP A 47 0.72 -13.31 0.17
CA ASP A 47 1.26 -14.61 -0.27
C ASP A 47 0.26 -15.49 -1.05
N THR A 48 -1.01 -15.09 -1.09
CA THR A 48 -2.10 -15.93 -1.61
C THR A 48 -2.96 -15.15 -2.62
N GLU A 49 -3.06 -15.68 -3.85
CA GLU A 49 -4.03 -15.19 -4.85
C GLU A 49 -5.47 -15.53 -4.39
N GLY A 50 -6.42 -14.62 -4.64
CA GLY A 50 -7.81 -14.72 -4.19
C GLY A 50 -8.09 -14.06 -2.84
N THR A 51 -7.05 -13.77 -2.05
CA THR A 51 -7.18 -13.03 -0.77
C THR A 51 -7.71 -11.63 -1.01
N VAL A 52 -8.67 -11.21 -0.19
CA VAL A 52 -9.22 -9.85 -0.23
C VAL A 52 -8.18 -8.88 0.32
N VAL A 53 -7.94 -7.80 -0.41
CA VAL A 53 -7.10 -6.67 0.00
C VAL A 53 -7.87 -5.39 -0.28
N CYS A 54 -7.66 -4.39 0.58
CA CYS A 54 -8.26 -3.08 0.48
C CYS A 54 -7.17 -2.01 0.40
N LYS A 55 -7.54 -0.83 -0.07
CA LYS A 55 -6.68 0.35 -0.10
C LYS A 55 -7.44 1.58 0.37
N SER A 56 -6.74 2.58 0.88
CA SER A 56 -7.30 3.91 1.17
C SER A 56 -6.55 4.99 0.39
N GLY A 57 -7.12 5.41 -0.74
CA GLY A 57 -6.53 6.40 -1.64
C GLY A 57 -7.17 7.78 -1.54
N PHE A 58 -6.50 8.80 -2.07
CA PHE A 58 -7.02 10.17 -2.08
C PHE A 58 -8.19 10.35 -3.06
N THR A 59 -8.15 9.68 -4.22
CA THR A 59 -9.12 9.89 -5.29
C THR A 59 -10.30 8.95 -5.17
N THR A 60 -10.04 7.66 -4.96
CA THR A 60 -11.10 6.64 -4.94
C THR A 60 -11.42 6.15 -3.53
N HIS A 61 -10.89 6.80 -2.49
CA HIS A 61 -11.19 6.52 -1.08
C HIS A 61 -10.91 5.05 -0.73
N VAL A 62 -11.78 4.37 0.02
CA VAL A 62 -11.63 2.94 0.32
C VAL A 62 -12.22 2.09 -0.80
N THR A 63 -11.37 1.25 -1.41
CA THR A 63 -11.80 0.21 -2.34
C THR A 63 -11.16 -1.11 -1.95
N CYS A 64 -11.84 -2.21 -2.28
CA CYS A 64 -11.36 -3.56 -2.02
C CYS A 64 -11.51 -4.43 -3.27
N GLY A 65 -10.67 -5.44 -3.35
CA GLY A 65 -10.70 -6.47 -4.38
C GLY A 65 -9.88 -7.67 -3.93
N LYS A 66 -9.61 -8.58 -4.83
CA LYS A 66 -8.83 -9.79 -4.60
C LYS A 66 -7.47 -9.68 -5.27
N ILE A 67 -6.47 -10.30 -4.65
CA ILE A 67 -5.17 -10.50 -5.29
C ILE A 67 -5.36 -11.42 -6.49
N THR A 68 -4.97 -10.97 -7.68
CA THR A 68 -5.04 -11.74 -8.95
C THR A 68 -3.68 -12.14 -9.48
N GLY A 69 -2.60 -11.63 -8.88
CA GLY A 69 -1.25 -12.01 -9.26
C GLY A 69 -0.21 -11.58 -8.24
N ILE A 70 0.71 -12.48 -7.92
CA ILE A 70 1.95 -12.16 -7.19
C ILE A 70 3.11 -12.45 -8.14
N ARG A 71 3.96 -11.46 -8.41
CA ARG A 71 4.98 -11.54 -9.45
C ARG A 71 6.32 -11.00 -8.94
N ASN A 72 7.39 -11.71 -9.27
CA ASN A 72 8.74 -11.35 -8.83
C ASN A 72 9.34 -10.20 -9.64
N THR A 73 9.04 -10.11 -10.95
CA THR A 73 9.53 -9.04 -11.82
C THR A 73 8.51 -8.81 -12.94
N VAL A 74 8.17 -7.54 -13.21
CA VAL A 74 7.50 -7.13 -14.44
C VAL A 74 8.38 -6.12 -15.17
N THR A 75 8.62 -6.39 -16.44
CA THR A 75 9.29 -5.48 -17.37
C THR A 75 8.25 -4.54 -17.97
N LYS A 76 8.32 -3.26 -17.63
CA LYS A 76 7.48 -2.21 -18.21
C LYS A 76 8.29 -1.39 -19.19
N LEU A 77 7.85 -1.33 -20.44
CA LEU A 77 8.32 -0.34 -21.41
C LEU A 77 7.61 0.98 -21.15
N VAL A 78 8.35 2.02 -20.77
CA VAL A 78 7.81 3.37 -20.59
C VAL A 78 8.49 4.28 -21.62
N TYR A 79 7.69 5.08 -22.34
CA TYR A 79 8.14 6.03 -23.37
C TYR A 79 9.06 5.46 -24.47
N GLY A 80 8.73 4.30 -25.03
CA GLY A 80 9.32 3.79 -26.28
C GLY A 80 10.82 3.44 -26.26
N PHE A 81 11.56 3.79 -25.21
CA PHE A 81 13.01 3.63 -25.13
C PHE A 81 13.52 3.20 -23.75
N GLU A 82 12.74 3.38 -22.67
CA GLU A 82 13.16 2.98 -21.33
C GLU A 82 12.42 1.71 -20.86
N VAL A 83 13.20 0.68 -20.57
CA VAL A 83 12.73 -0.55 -19.94
C VAL A 83 12.93 -0.40 -18.43
N PHE A 84 11.83 -0.41 -17.68
CA PHE A 84 11.85 -0.46 -16.23
C PHE A 84 11.52 -1.88 -15.78
N GLU A 85 12.41 -2.49 -15.01
CA GLU A 85 12.12 -3.71 -14.28
C GLU A 85 11.62 -3.33 -12.90
N ILE A 86 10.37 -3.69 -12.59
CA ILE A 86 9.80 -3.50 -11.27
C ILE A 86 9.71 -4.87 -10.62
N ASN A 87 10.39 -5.02 -9.48
CA ASN A 87 10.42 -6.27 -8.75
C ASN A 87 9.31 -6.33 -7.70
N ASN A 88 8.96 -7.55 -7.28
CA ASN A 88 8.07 -7.85 -6.16
C ASN A 88 6.74 -7.10 -6.19
N LEU A 89 5.91 -7.33 -7.19
CA LEU A 89 4.61 -6.67 -7.31
C LEU A 89 3.45 -7.62 -7.07
N VAL A 90 2.38 -7.03 -6.57
CA VAL A 90 1.11 -7.70 -6.34
C VAL A 90 0.04 -6.95 -7.11
N ILE A 91 -0.78 -7.71 -7.83
CA ILE A 91 -1.87 -7.22 -8.66
C ILE A 91 -3.17 -7.59 -7.98
N SER A 92 -4.10 -6.65 -7.96
CA SER A 92 -5.45 -6.85 -7.43
C SER A 92 -6.50 -6.34 -8.41
N ASP A 93 -7.69 -6.94 -8.41
CA ASP A 93 -8.83 -6.53 -9.25
C ASP A 93 -9.70 -5.43 -8.61
N MET A 94 -9.09 -4.58 -7.77
CA MET A 94 -9.80 -3.44 -7.18
C MET A 94 -9.70 -2.20 -8.07
N HIS A 95 -10.63 -1.27 -7.86
CA HIS A 95 -10.58 0.04 -8.51
C HIS A 95 -9.56 0.96 -7.83
N CYS A 96 -8.64 1.53 -8.61
CA CYS A 96 -7.78 2.65 -8.22
C CYS A 96 -7.69 3.62 -9.38
N ASP A 97 -7.39 4.89 -9.08
CA ASP A 97 -7.26 5.93 -10.09
C ASP A 97 -6.07 6.85 -9.77
N ARG A 98 -5.76 7.75 -10.70
CA ARG A 98 -4.73 8.77 -10.54
C ARG A 98 -5.00 9.58 -9.28
N GLY A 99 -3.98 9.63 -8.41
CA GLY A 99 -4.04 10.29 -7.10
C GLY A 99 -4.04 9.32 -5.93
N ASP A 100 -4.30 8.03 -6.17
CA ASP A 100 -4.19 7.00 -5.14
C ASP A 100 -2.73 6.53 -4.90
N SER A 101 -1.77 6.99 -5.69
CA SER A 101 -0.35 6.65 -5.55
C SER A 101 0.19 6.90 -4.16
N GLY A 102 0.77 5.86 -3.55
CA GLY A 102 1.23 5.86 -2.17
C GLY A 102 0.15 5.44 -1.15
N ALA A 103 -1.06 5.06 -1.60
CA ALA A 103 -2.11 4.57 -0.71
C ALA A 103 -1.66 3.31 0.03
N PRO A 104 -1.95 3.20 1.35
CA PRO A 104 -1.71 1.98 2.09
C PRO A 104 -2.64 0.87 1.60
N MET A 105 -2.09 -0.33 1.44
CA MET A 105 -2.81 -1.57 1.16
C MET A 105 -2.92 -2.37 2.45
N TYR A 106 -4.09 -2.91 2.75
CA TYR A 106 -4.36 -3.58 4.03
C TYR A 106 -5.40 -4.70 3.91
N GLN A 107 -5.43 -5.57 4.93
CA GLN A 107 -6.46 -6.58 5.13
C GLN A 107 -7.21 -6.30 6.43
N TYR A 108 -8.53 -6.45 6.41
CA TYR A 108 -9.32 -6.38 7.63
C TYR A 108 -9.06 -7.60 8.52
N LEU A 109 -8.98 -7.36 9.83
CA LEU A 109 -9.16 -8.41 10.83
C LEU A 109 -10.64 -8.43 11.19
N GLU A 110 -11.42 -9.27 10.50
CA GLU A 110 -12.89 -9.27 10.58
C GLU A 110 -13.41 -9.44 12.03
N GLU A 111 -12.70 -10.21 12.86
CA GLU A 111 -13.06 -10.45 14.25
C GLU A 111 -12.72 -9.28 15.20
N LEU A 112 -11.96 -8.29 14.72
CA LEU A 112 -11.38 -7.20 15.52
C LEU A 112 -11.59 -5.82 14.89
N LEU A 113 -12.68 -5.62 14.12
CA LEU A 113 -12.97 -4.31 13.53
C LEU A 113 -12.93 -3.19 14.59
N PRO A 114 -12.34 -2.00 14.28
CA PRO A 114 -11.86 -1.54 12.97
C PRO A 114 -10.36 -1.81 12.70
N THR A 115 -9.86 -2.95 13.13
CA THR A 115 -8.42 -3.27 13.03
C THR A 115 -8.04 -3.87 11.67
N VAL A 116 -6.83 -3.54 11.21
CA VAL A 116 -6.25 -4.01 9.94
C VAL A 116 -4.81 -4.49 10.08
N LEU A 117 -4.39 -5.31 9.13
CA LEU A 117 -3.00 -5.66 8.86
C LEU A 117 -2.51 -4.93 7.61
N LEU A 118 -1.40 -4.19 7.73
CA LEU A 118 -0.79 -3.50 6.60
C LEU A 118 -0.05 -4.51 5.70
N VAL A 119 -0.30 -4.43 4.40
CA VAL A 119 0.21 -5.39 3.40
C VAL A 119 1.24 -4.74 2.48
N GLY A 120 1.07 -3.46 2.14
CA GLY A 120 1.91 -2.80 1.16
C GLY A 120 1.46 -1.38 0.82
N MET A 121 1.90 -0.90 -0.33
CA MET A 121 1.62 0.45 -0.83
C MET A 121 1.37 0.44 -2.34
N GLU A 122 0.27 1.07 -2.77
CA GLU A 122 -0.07 1.26 -4.18
C GLU A 122 0.98 2.14 -4.86
N PHE A 123 1.38 1.76 -6.08
CA PHE A 123 2.23 2.62 -6.92
C PHE A 123 1.71 2.77 -8.36
N PHE A 124 0.80 1.90 -8.81
CA PHE A 124 0.28 1.96 -10.15
C PHE A 124 -1.16 1.48 -10.24
N SER A 125 -1.97 2.25 -10.96
CA SER A 125 -3.35 1.95 -11.30
C SER A 125 -3.53 1.74 -12.80
N GLY A 126 -4.43 0.84 -13.16
CA GLY A 126 -4.96 0.70 -14.51
C GLY A 126 -6.47 0.47 -14.49
N ASP A 127 -7.07 0.21 -15.65
CA ASP A 127 -8.51 0.02 -15.76
C ASP A 127 -8.97 -1.22 -14.96
N ASN A 128 -9.54 -0.98 -13.77
CA ASN A 128 -10.03 -1.99 -12.82
C ASN A 128 -8.95 -2.92 -12.23
N PHE A 129 -7.73 -2.45 -12.10
CA PHE A 129 -6.73 -3.14 -11.30
C PHE A 129 -5.78 -2.16 -10.63
N CYS A 130 -5.21 -2.62 -9.51
CA CYS A 130 -4.16 -1.89 -8.80
C CYS A 130 -2.95 -2.78 -8.62
N ILE A 131 -1.78 -2.20 -8.77
CA ILE A 131 -0.50 -2.82 -8.50
C ILE A 131 0.13 -2.13 -7.30
N PHE A 132 0.58 -2.94 -6.36
CA PHE A 132 1.23 -2.47 -5.15
C PHE A 132 2.50 -3.24 -4.85
N GLN A 133 3.38 -2.60 -4.08
CA GLN A 133 4.60 -3.19 -3.54
C GLN A 133 4.31 -3.77 -2.14
N PRO A 134 4.66 -5.03 -1.85
CA PRO A 134 4.60 -5.60 -0.52
C PRO A 134 5.45 -4.81 0.47
N LEU A 135 4.98 -4.68 1.71
CA LEU A 135 5.65 -3.87 2.72
C LEU A 135 7.10 -4.31 2.99
N ARG A 136 7.42 -5.59 2.88
CA ARG A 136 8.78 -6.13 3.10
C ARG A 136 9.85 -5.52 2.18
N VAL A 137 9.50 -5.05 0.98
CA VAL A 137 10.45 -4.38 0.08
C VAL A 137 10.42 -2.86 0.24
N LEU A 138 9.42 -2.34 0.94
CA LEU A 138 9.26 -0.92 1.25
C LEU A 138 9.97 -0.49 2.53
N LEU A 139 10.49 -1.41 3.36
CA LEU A 139 11.16 -1.07 4.61
C LEU A 139 12.67 -1.19 4.47
N LEU A 140 13.40 -0.09 4.67
CA LEU A 140 14.86 -0.11 4.73
C LEU A 140 15.35 -0.68 6.07
N PRO A 141 16.60 -1.16 6.15
CA PRO A 141 17.19 -1.61 7.41
C PRO A 141 17.04 -0.56 8.53
N GLY A 142 16.47 -0.98 9.65
CA GLY A 142 16.20 -0.11 10.80
C GLY A 142 14.84 0.60 10.76
N MET A 143 14.06 0.48 9.69
CA MET A 143 12.67 0.94 9.65
C MET A 143 11.74 -0.10 10.27
N GLN A 144 10.74 0.38 10.99
CA GLN A 144 9.66 -0.43 11.55
C GLN A 144 8.33 0.28 11.32
N VAL A 145 7.28 -0.52 11.20
CA VAL A 145 5.91 0.00 11.12
C VAL A 145 5.44 0.30 12.53
N ILE A 146 4.88 1.49 12.72
CA ILE A 146 4.22 1.88 13.97
C ILE A 146 2.86 1.20 13.98
N THR A 147 2.52 0.54 15.09
CA THR A 147 1.26 -0.17 15.25
C THR A 147 0.60 0.26 16.55
N ILE A 148 -0.66 -0.11 16.77
CA ILE A 148 -1.32 0.13 18.07
C ILE A 148 -0.69 -0.65 19.23
N ASN A 149 0.22 -1.58 18.96
CA ASN A 149 0.91 -2.38 19.98
C ASN A 149 2.32 -1.87 20.32
N ASN A 150 2.86 -0.86 19.62
CA ASN A 150 4.22 -0.35 19.84
C ASN A 150 4.46 1.09 19.39
#